data_AF-A0A432QSA6-F1
#
_entry.id   AF-A0A432QSA6-F1
#
_cell.length_a   1.000
_cell.length_b   1.000
_cell.length_c   1.000
_cell.angle_alpha   90.00
_cell.angle_beta   90.00
_cell.angle_gamma   90.00
#
_symmetry.space_group_name_H-M   'P 1'
#
loop_
_entity.id
_entity.type
_entity.pdbx_description
1 polymer ?
#
loop_
_entity_poly.entity_id
_entity_poly.type
_entity_poly.pdbx_seq_one_letter_code
_entity_poly.pdbx_strand_id
1 'polypeptide(L)' 'ANEQRPIFFYTKEELNSVESVSSSAAVFEATGAKGVAEPAAVLAAQINNSSAELIVRKHKWKDVTAAIAVKAICLRA' A
#
# COMPACT_ATOMS: atom_id res chain seq x y z
N ALA A 1 -7.59 13.26 19.05
CA ALA A 1 -8.40 13.90 18.00
C ALA A 1 -9.12 12.80 17.23
N ASN A 2 -10.44 12.87 17.09
CA ASN A 2 -11.21 11.91 16.31
C ASN A 2 -11.12 12.32 14.83
N GLU A 3 -9.93 12.18 14.25
CA GLU A 3 -9.69 12.50 12.84
C GLU A 3 -10.27 11.37 11.98
N GLN A 4 -11.42 11.62 11.36
CA GLN A 4 -11.96 10.72 10.34
C GLN A 4 -11.03 10.75 9.13
N ARG A 5 -10.15 9.76 9.04
CA ARG A 5 -9.29 9.53 7.87
C ARG A 5 -10.05 8.69 6.85
N PRO A 6 -9.97 9.01 5.55
CA PRO A 6 -10.63 8.22 4.52
C PRO A 6 -10.06 6.80 4.47
N ILE A 7 -10.92 5.83 4.15
CA ILE A 7 -10.54 4.45 3.87
C ILE A 7 -10.70 4.23 2.37
N PHE A 8 -9.63 3.81 1.71
CA PHE A 8 -9.62 3.48 0.29
C PHE A 8 -9.63 1.96 0.12
N PHE A 9 -10.43 1.50 -0.85
CA PHE A 9 -10.48 0.10 -1.27
C PHE A 9 -9.94 0.01 -2.68
N TYR A 10 -9.19 -1.05 -2.95
CA TYR A 10 -8.55 -1.29 -4.24
C TYR A 10 -8.87 -2.70 -4.75
N THR A 11 -8.98 -2.83 -6.06
CA THR A 11 -9.16 -4.14 -6.72
C THR A 11 -7.83 -4.90 -6.76
N LYS A 12 -7.90 -6.22 -7.02
CA LYS A 12 -6.68 -7.03 -7.18
C LYS A 12 -5.84 -6.54 -8.37
N GLU A 13 -6.46 -6.02 -9.44
CA GLU A 13 -5.78 -5.46 -10.60
C GLU A 13 -4.98 -4.21 -10.22
N GLU A 14 -5.61 -3.29 -9.47
CA GLU A 14 -4.95 -2.08 -8.96
C GLU A 14 -3.78 -2.45 -8.04
N LEU A 15 -3.98 -3.37 -7.09
CA LEU A 15 -2.92 -3.82 -6.19
C LEU A 15 -1.77 -4.50 -6.94
N ASN A 16 -2.07 -5.26 -8.01
CA ASN A 16 -1.08 -5.95 -8.82
C ASN A 16 -0.28 -5.01 -9.73
N SER A 17 -0.81 -3.81 -10.03
CA SER A 17 -0.10 -2.79 -10.82
C SER A 17 1.10 -2.17 -10.10
N VAL A 18 1.14 -2.23 -8.77
CA VAL A 18 2.22 -1.64 -7.97
C VAL A 18 3.48 -2.51 -8.02
N GLU A 19 4.59 -1.94 -8.47
CA GLU A 19 5.89 -2.61 -8.51
C GLU A 19 6.62 -2.58 -7.16
N SER A 20 7.70 -3.36 -7.02
CA SER A 20 8.59 -3.34 -5.84
C SER A 20 7.94 -3.68 -4.49
N VAL A 21 6.82 -4.42 -4.50
CA VAL A 21 6.16 -4.94 -3.29
C VAL A 21 6.48 -6.42 -3.04
N SER A 22 6.43 -6.84 -1.79
CA SER A 22 6.71 -8.20 -1.33
C SER A 22 5.53 -9.12 -1.61
N SER A 23 5.73 -10.15 -2.43
CA SER A 23 4.68 -11.11 -2.77
C SER A 23 4.35 -12.07 -1.60
N SER A 24 3.19 -12.73 -1.67
CA SER A 24 2.78 -13.80 -0.76
C SER A 24 1.86 -14.79 -1.48
N ALA A 25 2.25 -16.07 -1.51
CA ALA A 25 1.47 -17.13 -2.15
C ALA A 25 0.07 -17.28 -1.52
N ALA A 26 0.00 -17.30 -0.18
CA ALA A 26 -1.27 -17.41 0.55
C ALA A 26 -2.23 -16.22 0.28
N VAL A 27 -1.68 -15.02 0.13
CA VAL A 27 -2.48 -13.83 -0.21
C VAL A 27 -2.96 -13.91 -1.65
N PHE A 28 -2.10 -14.34 -2.57
CA PHE A 28 -2.44 -14.50 -3.98
C PHE A 28 -3.55 -15.54 -4.18
N GLU A 29 -3.48 -16.68 -3.49
CA GLU A 29 -4.53 -17.70 -3.53
C GLU A 29 -5.88 -17.15 -3.03
N ALA A 30 -5.87 -16.42 -1.91
CA ALA A 30 -7.10 -15.91 -1.29
C ALA A 30 -7.72 -14.70 -2.01
N THR A 31 -6.91 -13.87 -2.68
CA THR A 31 -7.34 -12.55 -3.18
C THR A 31 -7.07 -12.30 -4.66
N GLY A 32 -6.23 -13.13 -5.29
CA GLY A 32 -5.67 -12.86 -6.62
C GLY A 32 -4.66 -11.71 -6.67
N ALA A 33 -4.34 -11.07 -5.54
CA ALA A 33 -3.34 -10.01 -5.44
C ALA A 33 -2.01 -10.57 -4.94
N LYS A 34 -0.89 -10.12 -5.52
CA LYS A 34 0.46 -10.53 -5.09
C LYS A 34 0.76 -10.09 -3.64
N GLY A 35 0.10 -9.03 -3.18
CA GLY A 35 0.12 -8.53 -1.80
C GLY A 35 -1.00 -7.50 -1.61
N VAL A 36 -1.29 -7.14 -0.35
CA VAL A 36 -2.35 -6.16 -0.02
C VAL A 36 -1.79 -4.93 0.68
N ALA A 37 -1.17 -5.09 1.86
CA ALA A 37 -0.79 -3.96 2.70
C ALA A 37 0.19 -2.97 2.03
N GLU A 38 1.27 -3.48 1.41
CA GLU A 38 2.26 -2.63 0.72
C GLU A 38 1.68 -1.94 -0.52
N PRO A 39 1.05 -2.65 -1.49
CA PRO A 39 0.50 -1.98 -2.66
C PRO A 39 -0.63 -0.99 -2.32
N ALA A 40 -1.49 -1.31 -1.33
CA ALA A 40 -2.53 -0.39 -0.89
C ALA A 40 -1.94 0.90 -0.27
N ALA A 41 -0.88 0.77 0.53
CA ALA A 41 -0.19 1.93 1.10
C ALA A 41 0.43 2.82 0.01
N VAL A 42 1.08 2.21 -1.00
CA VAL A 42 1.68 2.94 -2.12
C VAL A 42 0.60 3.65 -2.94
N LEU A 43 -0.47 2.97 -3.35
CA LEU A 43 -1.57 3.59 -4.11
C LEU A 43 -2.20 4.75 -3.36
N ALA A 44 -2.43 4.60 -2.05
CA ALA A 44 -2.97 5.65 -1.20
C ALA A 44 -2.02 6.85 -1.05
N ALA A 45 -0.71 6.65 -1.20
CA ALA A 45 0.28 7.72 -1.16
C ALA A 45 0.48 8.42 -2.53
N GLN A 46 0.14 7.76 -3.64
CA GLN A 46 0.26 8.30 -5.02
C GLN A 46 -0.87 9.28 -5.41
N ILE A 47 -1.59 9.86 -4.46
CA ILE A 47 -2.67 10.83 -4.71
C ILE A 47 -2.15 11.98 -5.60
N ASN A 48 -2.93 12.31 -6.64
CA ASN A 48 -2.61 13.34 -7.64
C ASN A 48 -1.30 13.06 -8.42
N ASN A 49 -1.08 11.82 -8.85
CA ASN A 49 0.08 11.40 -9.66
C ASN A 49 1.44 11.73 -9.01
N SER A 50 1.49 11.71 -7.67
CA SER A 50 2.73 11.95 -6.94
C SER A 50 3.51 10.65 -6.78
N SER A 51 4.84 10.73 -6.71
CA SER A 51 5.64 9.57 -6.32
C SER A 51 5.36 9.19 -4.87
N ALA A 52 5.47 7.90 -4.57
CA ALA A 52 5.29 7.34 -3.24
C ALA A 52 6.47 6.44 -2.89
N GLU A 53 6.84 6.43 -1.63
CA GLU A 53 7.92 5.61 -1.10
C GLU A 53 7.42 4.79 0.08
N LEU A 54 7.73 3.49 0.08
CA LEU A 54 7.40 2.60 1.17
C LEU A 54 8.43 2.77 2.31
N ILE A 55 8.05 3.47 3.37
CA ILE A 55 8.93 3.78 4.51
C ILE A 55 8.92 2.68 5.58
N VAL A 56 7.84 1.89 5.66
CA VAL A 56 7.75 0.70 6.51
C VAL A 56 7.22 -0.46 5.68
N ARG A 57 8.08 -1.45 5.47
CA ARG A 57 7.71 -2.74 4.86
C ARG A 57 6.66 -3.45 5.70
N LYS A 58 5.92 -4.39 5.09
CA LYS A 58 4.84 -5.09 5.78
C LYS A 58 5.33 -5.72 7.08
N HIS A 59 4.64 -5.40 8.17
CA HIS A 59 4.79 -6.07 9.45
C HIS A 59 3.52 -6.87 9.72
N LYS A 60 3.67 -8.17 9.95
CA LYS A 60 2.57 -9.09 10.27
C LYS A 60 2.51 -9.30 11.78
N TRP A 61 1.41 -8.84 12.40
CA TRP A 61 0.97 -9.29 13.72
C TRP A 61 0.10 -10.53 13.60
N LYS A 62 -0.47 -11.01 14.72
CA LYS A 62 -1.28 -12.23 14.78
C LYS A 62 -2.34 -12.29 13.65
N ASP A 63 -3.16 -11.25 13.54
CA ASP A 63 -4.32 -11.23 12.64
C ASP A 63 -4.33 -10.03 11.68
N VAL A 64 -3.35 -9.13 11.78
CA VAL A 64 -3.29 -7.89 11.01
C VAL A 64 -1.90 -7.74 10.40
N THR A 65 -1.86 -7.28 9.15
CA THR A 65 -0.62 -6.86 8.49
C THR A 65 -0.76 -5.41 8.08
N ALA A 66 0.21 -4.57 8.43
CA ALA A 66 0.24 -3.16 8.04
C ALA A 66 1.56 -2.82 7.35
N ALA A 67 1.50 -1.82 6.48
CA ALA A 67 2.65 -1.21 5.81
C ALA A 67 2.41 0.30 5.74
N ILE A 68 3.47 1.10 5.65
CA ILE A 68 3.37 2.56 5.63
C ILE A 68 4.15 3.08 4.44
N ALA A 69 3.48 3.88 3.61
CA ALA A 69 4.10 4.64 2.54
C ALA A 69 3.92 6.13 2.79
N VAL A 70 4.86 6.92 2.29
CA VAL A 70 4.81 8.38 2.31
C VAL A 70 4.67 8.87 0.88
N LYS A 71 3.91 9.94 0.70
CA LYS A 71 3.96 10.75 -0.51
C LYS A 71 5.34 11.40 -0.58
N ALA A 72 6.10 11.15 -1.63
CA ALA A 72 7.36 11.84 -1.81
C ALA A 72 7.07 13.33 -2.07
N ILE A 73 7.52 14.19 -1.17
CA ILE A 73 7.45 15.64 -1.35
C ILE A 73 8.65 16.00 -2.22
N CYS A 74 8.40 16.30 -3.48
CA CYS A 74 9.39 17.02 -4.27
C CYS A 74 9.46 18.45 -3.72
N LEU A 75 10.43 18.73 -2.85
CA LEU A 75 10.84 20.10 -2.56
C LEU A 75 11.39 20.65 -3.87
N ARG A 76 10.59 21.43 -4.59
CA ARG A 76 11.10 22.25 -5.69
C ARG A 76 12.12 23.22 -5.08
N ALA A 77 13.40 22.96 -5.32
CA ALA A 77 14.48 23.92 -5.09
C ALA A 77 14.40 25.06 -6.10
#